data_AF-A0A7C7RH72-F1
#
_entry.id   AF-A0A7C7RH72-F1
#
_cell.length_a   1.000
_cell.length_b   1.000
_cell.length_c   1.000
_cell.angle_alpha   90.00
_cell.angle_beta   90.00
_cell.angle_gamma   90.00
#
_symmetry.space_group_name_H-M   'P 1'
#
loop_
_entity.id
_entity.type
_entity.pdbx_description
1 polymer ?
#
loop_
_entity_poly.entity_id
_entity_poly.type
_entity_poly.pdbx_seq_one_letter_code
_entity_poly.pdbx_strand_id
1 'polypeptide(L)'
;FPELNRLLDRHETYARLVNDLRERKNFTFEKLLEEGLPKTKALRVFVAAQASMGTDLSETDIKLLTEFSEYILELYRLRDSLDQYLDDLMSNVAPNIHAITGATLGARLISLAGGLDNLAKMPASTIQVLGAEKALFRALKTGSRPPKHGVIFQHHFIHEAKRWQRGKIARLLAGKIAIAARIDAYSGKYIGDSLQRDLEKRLSEIKEKYQKPKIKEQKARRSQRRKKSVRGGRKHERKS
;
A
#
# COMPACT_ATOMS: atom_id res chain seq x y z
N PHE A 1 9.85 29.78 12.61
CA PHE A 1 8.81 29.80 11.56
C PHE A 1 7.87 28.60 11.70
N PRO A 2 6.98 28.58 12.72
CA PRO A 2 6.13 27.43 13.03
C PRO A 2 5.04 27.13 11.98
N GLU A 3 4.65 28.12 11.19
CA GLU A 3 3.57 28.02 10.20
C GLU A 3 3.96 27.14 8.99
N LEU A 4 5.26 26.98 8.73
CA LEU A 4 5.80 26.24 7.58
C LEU A 4 5.30 24.78 7.53
N ASN A 5 5.20 24.11 8.67
CA ASN A 5 4.73 22.72 8.76
C ASN A 5 3.26 22.56 8.31
N ARG A 6 2.44 23.60 8.43
CA ARG A 6 1.03 23.56 7.98
C ARG A 6 0.86 23.86 6.49
N LEU A 7 1.88 24.47 5.88
CA LEU A 7 1.84 24.90 4.48
C LEU A 7 2.45 23.85 3.54
N LEU A 8 3.28 22.96 4.06
CA LEU A 8 3.97 21.93 3.31
C LEU A 8 3.47 20.54 3.68
N ASP A 9 3.07 19.77 2.66
CA ASP A 9 2.58 18.40 2.83
C ASP A 9 3.72 17.37 2.82
N ARG A 10 4.84 17.69 2.18
CA ARG A 10 5.97 16.77 1.98
C ARG A 10 7.13 17.14 2.91
N HIS A 11 7.55 16.19 3.73
CA HIS A 11 8.66 16.35 4.68
C HIS A 11 10.01 16.58 3.99
N GLU A 12 10.25 15.95 2.84
CA GLU A 12 11.45 16.17 2.03
C GLU A 12 11.58 17.63 1.56
N THR A 13 10.48 18.21 1.07
CA THR A 13 10.44 19.63 0.68
C THR A 13 10.66 20.55 1.89
N TYR A 14 10.11 20.19 3.04
CA TYR A 14 10.35 20.92 4.29
C TYR A 14 11.85 20.90 4.67
N ALA A 15 12.48 19.73 4.67
CA ALA A 15 13.89 19.57 5.01
C ALA A 15 14.80 20.37 4.06
N ARG A 16 14.54 20.31 2.75
CA ARG A 16 15.25 21.09 1.73
C ARG A 16 15.17 22.60 1.99
N LEU A 17 13.97 23.13 2.20
CA LEU A 17 13.81 24.57 2.47
C LEU A 17 14.50 25.02 3.76
N VAL A 18 14.49 24.19 4.81
CA VAL A 18 15.20 24.49 6.05
C VAL A 18 16.71 24.48 5.82
N ASN A 19 17.21 23.52 5.05
CA ASN A 19 18.63 23.40 4.71
C ASN A 19 19.15 24.60 3.92
N ASP A 20 18.42 24.99 2.88
CA ASP A 20 18.90 25.92 1.86
C ASP A 20 18.61 27.39 2.23
N LEU A 21 17.44 27.67 2.82
CA LEU A 21 17.04 29.03 3.19
C LEU A 21 17.47 29.41 4.60
N ARG A 22 17.50 28.45 5.54
CA ARG A 22 17.91 28.64 6.94
C ARG A 22 17.06 29.69 7.67
N GLU A 23 17.44 30.96 7.55
CA GLU A 23 16.75 32.08 8.17
C GLU A 23 15.43 32.45 7.48
N ARG A 24 14.46 32.91 8.28
CA ARG A 24 13.17 33.40 7.81
C ARG A 24 13.29 34.52 6.75
N LYS A 25 14.30 35.38 6.85
CA LYS A 25 14.54 36.48 5.90
C LYS A 25 14.83 35.98 4.48
N ASN A 26 15.36 34.77 4.35
CA ASN A 26 15.69 34.17 3.06
C ASN A 26 14.49 33.52 2.36
N PHE A 27 13.33 33.39 3.03
CA PHE A 27 12.08 32.89 2.44
C PHE A 27 11.44 33.95 1.54
N THR A 28 12.18 34.41 0.54
CA THR A 28 11.71 35.32 -0.51
C THR A 28 10.94 34.54 -1.58
N PHE A 29 10.02 35.22 -2.27
CA PHE A 29 9.21 34.58 -3.30
C PHE A 29 10.07 33.96 -4.42
N GLU A 30 11.14 34.63 -4.83
CA GLU A 30 12.06 34.17 -5.88
C GLU A 30 12.78 32.88 -5.48
N LYS A 31 13.44 32.87 -4.31
CA LYS A 31 14.14 31.67 -3.81
C LYS A 31 13.19 30.49 -3.61
N LEU A 32 11.96 30.73 -3.16
CA LEU A 32 10.96 29.66 -3.01
C LEU A 32 10.55 29.04 -4.36
N LEU A 33 10.57 29.83 -5.44
CA LEU A 33 10.35 29.31 -6.80
C LEU A 33 11.56 28.52 -7.31
N GLU A 34 12.78 28.98 -7.03
CA GLU A 34 14.03 28.27 -7.35
C GLU A 34 14.07 26.88 -6.68
N GLU A 35 13.60 26.81 -5.43
CA GLU A 35 13.44 25.56 -4.67
C GLU A 35 12.32 24.63 -5.19
N GLY A 36 11.64 25.03 -6.28
CA GLY A 36 10.67 24.20 -6.99
C GLY A 36 9.26 24.21 -6.40
N LEU A 37 8.91 25.20 -5.55
CA LEU A 37 7.54 25.31 -5.06
C LEU A 37 6.63 25.90 -6.15
N PRO A 38 5.39 25.37 -6.31
CA PRO A 38 4.40 26.00 -7.16
C PRO A 38 4.12 27.44 -6.72
N LYS A 39 3.92 28.36 -7.69
CA LYS A 39 3.68 29.80 -7.43
C LYS A 39 2.65 30.07 -6.32
N THR A 40 1.55 29.32 -6.29
CA THR A 40 0.51 29.46 -5.26
C THR A 40 0.99 29.09 -3.86
N LYS A 41 1.80 28.03 -3.73
CA LYS A 41 2.38 27.62 -2.44
C LYS A 41 3.52 28.56 -2.03
N ALA A 42 4.38 28.96 -2.97
CA ALA A 42 5.46 29.91 -2.72
C ALA A 42 4.92 31.25 -2.19
N LEU A 43 3.85 31.79 -2.79
CA LEU A 43 3.21 33.02 -2.31
C LEU A 43 2.67 32.88 -0.89
N ARG A 44 1.99 31.75 -0.58
CA ARG A 44 1.47 31.49 0.77
C ARG A 44 2.58 31.37 1.81
N VAL A 45 3.68 30.71 1.47
CA VAL A 45 4.85 30.57 2.36
C VAL A 45 5.52 31.92 2.56
N PHE A 46 5.69 32.73 1.50
CA PHE A 46 6.25 34.07 1.59
C PHE A 46 5.44 34.99 2.51
N VAL A 47 4.11 35.06 2.30
CA VAL A 47 3.22 35.87 3.16
C VAL A 47 3.25 35.37 4.61
N ALA A 48 3.24 34.05 4.81
CA ALA A 48 3.34 33.48 6.14
C ALA A 48 4.69 33.74 6.82
N ALA A 49 5.79 33.79 6.05
CA ALA A 49 7.10 34.14 6.56
C ALA A 49 7.14 35.60 7.04
N GLN A 50 6.53 36.54 6.30
CA GLN A 50 6.44 37.94 6.72
C GLN A 50 5.58 38.13 7.97
N ALA A 51 4.47 37.40 8.08
CA ALA A 51 3.55 37.49 9.22
C ALA A 51 3.87 36.51 10.36
N SER A 52 4.99 35.78 10.30
CA SER A 52 5.29 34.70 11.24
C SER A 52 5.57 35.23 12.64
N MET A 53 4.97 34.61 13.65
CA MET A 53 5.23 34.88 15.07
C MET A 53 6.45 34.10 15.60
N GLY A 54 7.20 33.45 14.71
CA GLY A 54 8.41 32.71 15.09
C GLY A 54 9.50 33.62 15.65
N THR A 55 10.19 33.13 16.66
CA THR A 55 11.40 33.75 17.22
C THR A 55 12.58 33.53 16.28
N ASP A 56 13.52 34.47 16.29
CA ASP A 56 14.79 34.28 15.61
C ASP A 56 15.62 33.22 16.36
N LEU A 57 16.42 32.47 15.62
CA LEU A 57 17.24 31.39 16.13
C LEU A 57 18.69 31.85 16.22
N SER A 58 19.44 31.29 17.18
CA SER A 58 20.88 31.53 17.25
C SER A 58 21.60 30.85 16.07
N GLU A 59 22.79 31.34 15.71
CA GLU A 59 23.59 30.71 14.66
C GLU A 59 23.94 29.25 14.99
N THR A 60 24.13 28.93 16.27
CA THR A 60 24.39 27.57 16.75
C THR A 60 23.18 26.66 16.53
N ASP A 61 21.97 27.16 16.80
CA ASP A 61 20.73 26.40 16.56
C ASP A 61 20.47 26.20 15.07
N ILE A 62 20.71 27.24 14.27
CA ILE A 62 20.57 27.17 12.81
C ILE A 62 21.51 26.13 12.22
N LYS A 63 22.78 26.08 12.67
CA LYS A 63 23.76 25.07 12.24
C LYS A 63 23.28 23.65 12.57
N LEU A 64 22.83 23.42 13.81
CA LEU A 64 22.33 22.10 14.22
C LEU A 64 21.09 21.66 13.43
N LEU A 65 20.16 22.58 13.17
CA LEU A 65 18.97 22.30 12.35
C LEU A 65 19.33 22.02 10.89
N THR A 66 20.32 22.73 10.36
CA THR A 66 20.83 22.51 9.00
C THR A 66 21.43 21.12 8.89
N GLU A 67 22.35 20.76 9.80
CA GLU A 67 22.96 19.43 9.84
C GLU A 67 21.90 18.32 9.95
N PHE A 68 20.90 18.50 10.82
CA PHE A 68 19.80 17.55 10.93
C PHE A 68 18.97 17.43 9.64
N SER A 69 18.74 18.54 8.95
CA SER A 69 18.05 18.54 7.66
C SER A 69 18.86 17.86 6.55
N GLU A 70 20.19 18.00 6.56
CA GLU A 70 21.09 17.28 5.65
C GLU A 70 20.97 15.77 5.84
N TYR A 71 21.02 15.26 7.08
CA TYR A 71 20.83 13.83 7.35
C TYR A 71 19.47 13.31 6.84
N ILE A 72 18.40 14.10 6.98
CA ILE A 72 17.09 13.73 6.43
C ILE A 72 17.15 13.62 4.91
N LEU A 73 17.76 14.61 4.23
CA LEU A 73 17.89 14.60 2.78
C LEU A 73 18.78 13.45 2.28
N GLU A 74 19.83 13.11 3.01
CA GLU A 74 20.66 11.93 2.73
C GLU A 74 19.87 10.63 2.83
N LEU A 75 19.00 10.49 3.85
CA LEU A 75 18.11 9.33 3.96
C LEU A 75 17.14 9.22 2.78
N TYR A 76 16.64 10.35 2.27
CA TYR A 76 15.82 10.36 1.05
C TYR A 76 16.63 9.92 -0.19
N ARG A 77 17.84 10.46 -0.38
CA ARG A 77 18.73 10.04 -1.48
C ARG A 77 19.09 8.55 -1.40
N LEU A 78 19.41 8.07 -0.21
CA LEU A 78 19.68 6.65 0.03
C LEU A 78 18.46 5.80 -0.33
N ARG A 79 17.27 6.21 0.10
CA ARG A 79 16.03 5.52 -0.26
C ARG A 79 15.84 5.45 -1.78
N ASP A 80 16.02 6.56 -2.50
CA ASP A 80 15.87 6.59 -3.95
C ASP A 80 16.89 5.67 -4.64
N SER A 81 18.14 5.65 -4.15
CA SER A 81 19.18 4.74 -4.66
C SER A 81 18.83 3.25 -4.43
N LEU A 82 18.21 2.92 -3.28
CA LEU A 82 17.76 1.56 -2.97
C LEU A 82 16.55 1.17 -3.81
N ASP A 83 15.63 2.11 -4.07
CA ASP A 83 14.47 1.88 -4.93
C ASP A 83 14.91 1.62 -6.38
N GLN A 84 15.90 2.36 -6.89
CA GLN A 84 16.52 2.12 -8.22
C GLN A 84 17.24 0.76 -8.26
N TYR A 85 18.08 0.46 -7.28
CA TYR A 85 18.76 -0.82 -7.19
C TYR A 85 17.76 -2.01 -7.13
N LEU A 86 16.66 -1.84 -6.40
CA LEU A 86 15.61 -2.85 -6.33
C LEU A 86 14.89 -3.03 -7.68
N ASP A 87 14.67 -1.95 -8.42
CA ASP A 87 14.07 -1.98 -9.76
C ASP A 87 14.94 -2.74 -10.75
N ASP A 88 16.24 -2.44 -10.77
CA ASP A 88 17.24 -3.16 -11.57
C ASP A 88 17.33 -4.63 -11.17
N LEU A 89 17.35 -4.94 -9.87
CA LEU A 89 17.42 -6.32 -9.41
C LEU A 89 16.17 -7.11 -9.82
N MET A 90 14.99 -6.51 -9.68
CA MET A 90 13.72 -7.17 -10.02
C MET A 90 13.55 -7.36 -11.53
N SER A 91 13.98 -6.40 -12.35
CA SER A 91 13.96 -6.55 -13.81
C SER A 91 14.90 -7.66 -14.29
N ASN A 92 15.99 -7.92 -13.57
CA ASN A 92 16.90 -9.03 -13.86
C ASN A 92 16.42 -10.38 -13.33
N VAL A 93 15.95 -10.45 -12.08
CA VAL A 93 15.62 -11.71 -11.40
C VAL A 93 14.20 -12.20 -11.70
N ALA A 94 13.23 -11.29 -11.79
CA ALA A 94 11.82 -11.63 -11.97
C ALA A 94 11.11 -10.62 -12.88
N PRO A 95 11.51 -10.54 -14.17
CA PRO A 95 11.02 -9.54 -15.10
C PRO A 95 9.50 -9.61 -15.33
N ASN A 96 8.89 -10.80 -15.29
CA ASN A 96 7.44 -10.93 -15.47
C ASN A 96 6.66 -10.45 -14.24
N ILE A 97 7.13 -10.73 -13.02
CA ILE A 97 6.53 -10.20 -11.80
C ILE A 97 6.69 -8.67 -11.76
N HIS A 98 7.88 -8.17 -12.13
CA HIS A 98 8.19 -6.74 -12.18
C HIS A 98 7.21 -6.00 -13.10
N ALA A 99 7.00 -6.49 -14.33
CA ALA A 99 6.07 -5.88 -15.29
C ALA A 99 4.62 -5.76 -14.78
N ILE A 100 4.17 -6.69 -13.91
CA ILE A 100 2.80 -6.72 -13.40
C ILE A 100 2.63 -5.91 -12.12
N THR A 101 3.60 -5.98 -11.21
CA THR A 101 3.45 -5.48 -9.83
C THR A 101 4.32 -4.28 -9.48
N GLY A 102 5.33 -4.00 -10.29
CA GLY A 102 6.46 -3.13 -9.95
C GLY A 102 7.44 -3.80 -9.00
N ALA A 103 8.63 -3.22 -8.86
CA ALA A 103 9.72 -3.79 -8.08
C ALA A 103 9.38 -3.95 -6.60
N THR A 104 8.86 -2.91 -5.94
CA THR A 104 8.63 -2.90 -4.49
C THR A 104 7.64 -3.96 -4.04
N LEU A 105 6.52 -4.12 -4.75
CA LEU A 105 5.50 -5.11 -4.41
C LEU A 105 5.95 -6.52 -4.80
N GLY A 106 6.59 -6.68 -5.96
CA GLY A 106 7.13 -7.96 -6.42
C GLY A 106 8.17 -8.52 -5.46
N ALA A 107 9.17 -7.70 -5.07
CA ALA A 107 10.19 -8.06 -4.10
C ALA A 107 9.58 -8.43 -2.73
N ARG A 108 8.56 -7.68 -2.29
CA ARG A 108 7.85 -7.99 -1.04
C ARG A 108 7.12 -9.33 -1.09
N LEU A 109 6.52 -9.69 -2.22
CA LEU A 109 5.88 -11.00 -2.41
C LEU A 109 6.90 -12.14 -2.37
N ILE A 110 8.04 -11.97 -3.06
CA ILE A 110 9.14 -12.95 -3.06
C ILE A 110 9.69 -13.13 -1.64
N SER A 111 9.94 -12.03 -0.93
CA SER A 111 10.43 -12.03 0.46
C SER A 111 9.47 -12.78 1.40
N LEU A 112 8.17 -12.47 1.34
CA LEU A 112 7.16 -13.12 2.18
C LEU A 112 6.94 -14.60 1.84
N ALA A 113 7.17 -15.00 0.58
CA ALA A 113 7.14 -16.39 0.18
C ALA A 113 8.42 -17.16 0.58
N GLY A 114 9.49 -16.46 0.98
CA GLY A 114 10.78 -17.05 1.28
C GLY A 114 11.56 -17.45 0.02
N GLY A 115 11.41 -16.72 -1.08
CA GLY A 115 12.11 -16.94 -2.35
C GLY A 115 11.19 -17.11 -3.56
N LEU A 116 11.76 -16.94 -4.75
CA LEU A 116 11.03 -17.00 -6.02
C LEU A 116 10.47 -18.40 -6.30
N ASP A 117 11.24 -19.45 -6.00
CA ASP A 117 10.81 -20.84 -6.17
C ASP A 117 9.60 -21.19 -5.31
N ASN A 118 9.61 -20.71 -4.07
CA ASN A 118 8.51 -20.91 -3.14
C ASN A 118 7.27 -20.16 -3.62
N LEU A 119 7.42 -18.92 -4.09
CA LEU A 119 6.34 -18.14 -4.69
C LEU A 119 5.75 -18.85 -5.92
N ALA A 120 6.58 -19.42 -6.79
CA ALA A 120 6.13 -20.14 -7.98
C ALA A 120 5.32 -21.41 -7.67
N LYS A 121 5.65 -22.09 -6.56
CA LYS A 121 4.91 -23.27 -6.06
C LYS A 121 3.57 -22.91 -5.40
N MET A 122 3.42 -21.68 -4.90
CA MET A 122 2.18 -21.26 -4.25
C MET A 122 1.00 -21.20 -5.24
N PRO A 123 -0.21 -21.61 -4.81
CA PRO A 123 -1.41 -21.37 -5.60
C PRO A 123 -1.83 -19.90 -5.53
N ALA A 124 -2.54 -19.43 -6.56
CA ALA A 124 -3.01 -18.04 -6.66
C ALA A 124 -3.85 -17.61 -5.45
N SER A 125 -4.61 -18.51 -4.83
CA SER A 125 -5.39 -18.21 -3.62
C SER A 125 -4.53 -17.89 -2.41
N THR A 126 -3.35 -18.50 -2.29
CA THR A 126 -2.40 -18.22 -1.22
C THR A 126 -1.70 -16.90 -1.48
N ILE A 127 -1.22 -16.67 -2.70
CA ILE A 127 -0.62 -15.39 -3.13
C ILE A 127 -1.59 -14.22 -2.90
N GLN A 128 -2.89 -14.44 -3.14
CA GLN A 128 -3.92 -13.44 -2.91
C GLN A 128 -3.94 -12.90 -1.47
N VAL A 129 -3.68 -13.76 -0.49
CA VAL A 129 -3.79 -13.44 0.95
C VAL A 129 -2.43 -13.39 1.67
N LEU A 130 -1.34 -13.42 0.92
CA LEU A 130 0.03 -13.36 1.43
C LEU A 130 0.26 -12.07 2.25
N GLY A 131 0.80 -12.19 3.46
CA GLY A 131 0.93 -11.13 4.46
C GLY A 131 -0.33 -10.87 5.30
N ALA A 132 -1.45 -11.57 5.05
CA ALA A 132 -2.65 -11.52 5.87
C ALA A 132 -2.92 -12.84 6.63
N GLU A 133 -1.89 -13.65 6.84
CA GLU A 133 -1.97 -14.99 7.43
C GLU A 133 -2.60 -14.95 8.82
N LYS A 134 -2.16 -14.03 9.69
CA LYS A 134 -2.72 -13.88 11.05
C LYS A 134 -4.24 -13.64 11.02
N ALA A 135 -4.71 -12.81 10.09
CA ALA A 135 -6.13 -12.52 9.93
C ALA A 135 -6.89 -13.71 9.33
N LEU A 136 -6.26 -14.43 8.39
CA LEU A 136 -6.81 -15.64 7.77
C LEU A 136 -6.98 -16.76 8.80
N PHE A 137 -5.93 -17.06 9.58
CA PHE A 137 -5.98 -18.09 10.62
C PHE A 137 -6.98 -17.76 11.72
N ARG A 138 -7.07 -16.48 12.12
CA ARG A 138 -8.11 -16.03 13.05
C ARG A 138 -9.51 -16.25 12.47
N ALA A 139 -9.72 -15.96 11.19
CA ALA A 139 -11.01 -16.18 10.54
C ALA A 139 -11.39 -17.66 10.48
N LEU A 140 -10.43 -18.54 10.18
CA LEU A 140 -10.62 -20.00 10.20
C LEU A 140 -10.98 -20.50 11.60
N LYS A 141 -10.31 -20.01 12.64
CA LYS A 141 -10.57 -20.43 14.04
C LYS A 141 -11.91 -19.93 14.58
N THR A 142 -12.30 -18.70 14.21
CA THR A 142 -13.49 -18.03 14.76
C THR A 142 -14.74 -18.16 13.89
N GLY A 143 -14.61 -18.67 12.65
CA GLY A 143 -15.67 -18.63 11.65
C GLY A 143 -16.03 -17.22 11.18
N SER A 144 -15.17 -16.23 11.44
CA SER A 144 -15.37 -14.86 10.95
C SER A 144 -15.03 -14.75 9.45
N ARG A 145 -15.35 -13.61 8.83
CA ARG A 145 -15.13 -13.44 7.39
C ARG A 145 -13.63 -13.41 7.09
N PRO A 146 -13.11 -14.25 6.18
CA PRO A 146 -11.70 -14.25 5.83
C PRO A 146 -11.28 -12.95 5.13
N PRO A 147 -9.99 -12.58 5.21
CA PRO A 147 -9.45 -11.43 4.47
C PRO A 147 -9.58 -11.67 2.95
N LYS A 148 -9.79 -10.58 2.20
CA LYS A 148 -9.96 -10.65 0.74
C LYS A 148 -8.65 -10.51 -0.03
N HIS A 149 -7.63 -9.95 0.59
CA HIS A 149 -6.36 -9.63 -0.03
C HIS A 149 -5.31 -9.46 1.08
N GLY A 150 -4.07 -9.78 0.77
CA GLY A 150 -2.89 -9.52 1.60
C GLY A 150 -2.14 -8.29 1.12
N VAL A 151 -0.82 -8.38 1.01
CA VAL A 151 0.06 -7.28 0.58
C VAL A 151 -0.25 -6.76 -0.82
N ILE A 152 -0.83 -7.59 -1.69
CA ILE A 152 -1.26 -7.17 -3.03
C ILE A 152 -2.28 -6.01 -3.01
N PHE A 153 -2.90 -5.71 -1.86
CA PHE A 153 -3.77 -4.54 -1.70
C PHE A 153 -3.08 -3.21 -2.03
N GLN A 154 -1.76 -3.14 -1.88
CA GLN A 154 -0.97 -1.94 -2.19
C GLN A 154 -0.91 -1.65 -3.70
N HIS A 155 -1.25 -2.62 -4.55
CA HIS A 155 -1.31 -2.42 -5.99
C HIS A 155 -2.40 -1.39 -6.36
N HIS A 156 -2.06 -0.42 -7.22
CA HIS A 156 -2.93 0.70 -7.59
C HIS A 156 -4.33 0.23 -8.07
N PHE A 157 -4.39 -0.78 -8.94
CA PHE A 157 -5.66 -1.39 -9.40
C PHE A 157 -6.60 -1.87 -8.28
N ILE A 158 -6.08 -2.29 -7.12
CA ILE A 158 -6.90 -2.74 -6.00
C ILE A 158 -7.19 -1.59 -5.04
N HIS A 159 -6.19 -0.76 -4.76
CA HIS A 159 -6.30 0.37 -3.85
C HIS A 159 -7.40 1.35 -4.30
N GLU A 160 -7.39 1.71 -5.59
CA GLU A 160 -8.33 2.64 -6.20
C GLU A 160 -9.71 2.02 -6.48
N ALA A 161 -9.80 0.69 -6.56
CA ALA A 161 -11.04 0.03 -6.91
C ALA A 161 -12.12 0.13 -5.82
N LYS A 162 -13.39 0.13 -6.25
CA LYS A 162 -14.55 0.15 -5.36
C LYS A 162 -14.59 -1.11 -4.49
N ARG A 163 -15.04 -0.98 -3.23
CA ARG A 163 -14.97 -2.05 -2.20
C ARG A 163 -15.57 -3.40 -2.61
N TRP A 164 -16.59 -3.41 -3.47
CA TRP A 164 -17.23 -4.63 -3.98
C TRP A 164 -16.51 -5.28 -5.17
N GLN A 165 -15.63 -4.54 -5.85
CA GLN A 165 -14.80 -5.01 -6.97
C GLN A 165 -13.44 -5.53 -6.49
N ARG A 166 -12.87 -4.94 -5.42
CA ARG A 166 -11.54 -5.27 -4.88
C ARG A 166 -11.23 -6.76 -4.78
N GLY A 167 -12.17 -7.58 -4.28
CA GLY A 167 -11.94 -9.02 -4.13
C GLY A 167 -11.85 -9.79 -5.45
N LYS A 168 -12.49 -9.30 -6.53
CA LYS A 168 -12.37 -9.91 -7.86
C LYS A 168 -11.05 -9.51 -8.52
N ILE A 169 -10.69 -8.24 -8.39
CA ILE A 169 -9.43 -7.70 -8.91
C ILE A 169 -8.24 -8.35 -8.20
N ALA A 170 -8.31 -8.52 -6.88
CA ALA A 170 -7.30 -9.24 -6.11
C ALA A 170 -7.09 -10.68 -6.59
N ARG A 171 -8.16 -11.40 -6.89
CA ARG A 171 -8.07 -12.76 -7.43
C ARG A 171 -7.45 -12.79 -8.83
N LEU A 172 -7.86 -11.86 -9.70
CA LEU A 172 -7.31 -11.72 -11.05
C LEU A 172 -5.81 -11.44 -10.98
N LEU A 173 -5.41 -10.43 -10.19
CA LEU A 173 -4.01 -10.03 -10.02
C LEU A 173 -3.18 -11.18 -9.46
N ALA A 174 -3.63 -11.85 -8.39
CA ALA A 174 -2.92 -12.99 -7.83
C ALA A 174 -2.77 -14.16 -8.81
N GLY A 175 -3.77 -14.40 -9.67
CA GLY A 175 -3.68 -15.37 -10.74
C GLY A 175 -2.60 -15.03 -11.77
N LYS A 176 -2.48 -13.75 -12.14
CA LYS A 176 -1.46 -13.28 -13.07
C LYS A 176 -0.05 -13.30 -12.47
N ILE A 177 0.08 -12.91 -11.20
CA ILE A 177 1.32 -13.03 -10.43
C ILE A 177 1.76 -14.50 -10.35
N ALA A 178 0.84 -15.43 -10.10
CA ALA A 178 1.18 -16.86 -10.03
C ALA A 178 1.74 -17.40 -11.36
N ILE A 179 1.19 -16.94 -12.49
CA ILE A 179 1.68 -17.31 -13.83
C ILE A 179 3.06 -16.70 -14.06
N ALA A 180 3.22 -15.39 -13.80
CA ALA A 180 4.49 -14.69 -13.93
C ALA A 180 5.61 -15.34 -13.09
N ALA A 181 5.33 -15.62 -11.81
CA ALA A 181 6.29 -16.23 -10.90
C ALA A 181 6.78 -17.61 -11.38
N ARG A 182 5.91 -18.42 -11.96
CA ARG A 182 6.31 -19.73 -12.52
C ARG A 182 7.18 -19.59 -13.76
N ILE A 183 6.91 -18.59 -14.59
CA ILE A 183 7.69 -18.37 -15.81
C ILE A 183 9.05 -17.80 -15.46
N ASP A 184 9.12 -16.85 -14.52
CA ASP A 184 10.37 -16.32 -13.99
C ASP A 184 11.22 -17.43 -13.34
N ALA A 185 10.61 -18.30 -12.53
CA ALA A 185 11.34 -19.37 -11.83
C ALA A 185 11.82 -20.50 -12.76
N TYR A 186 11.01 -20.92 -13.75
CA TYR A 186 11.25 -22.17 -14.49
C TYR A 186 11.60 -22.00 -15.97
N SER A 187 11.20 -20.90 -16.62
CA SER A 187 11.36 -20.73 -18.07
C SER A 187 12.28 -19.58 -18.45
N GLY A 188 12.39 -18.52 -17.65
CA GLY A 188 13.18 -17.33 -17.95
C GLY A 188 12.71 -16.52 -19.17
N LYS A 189 11.58 -16.87 -19.79
CA LYS A 189 11.03 -16.14 -20.95
C LYS A 189 10.28 -14.89 -20.49
N TYR A 190 10.52 -13.77 -21.15
CA TYR A 190 9.73 -12.56 -20.92
C TYR A 190 8.38 -12.63 -21.65
N ILE A 191 7.29 -12.56 -20.89
CA ILE A 191 5.91 -12.42 -21.37
C ILE A 191 5.13 -11.33 -20.61
N GLY A 192 5.84 -10.44 -19.89
CA GLY A 192 5.26 -9.43 -19.00
C GLY A 192 4.22 -8.56 -19.70
N ASP A 193 4.53 -8.06 -20.90
CA ASP A 193 3.62 -7.21 -21.68
C ASP A 193 2.30 -7.92 -22.03
N SER A 194 2.37 -9.21 -22.35
CA SER A 194 1.19 -10.01 -22.68
C SER A 194 0.32 -10.24 -21.43
N LEU A 195 0.96 -10.52 -20.29
CA LEU A 195 0.27 -10.67 -19.02
C LEU A 195 -0.39 -9.36 -18.57
N GLN A 196 0.29 -8.23 -18.77
CA GLN A 196 -0.22 -6.91 -18.45
C GLN A 196 -1.44 -6.55 -19.30
N ARG A 197 -1.37 -6.77 -20.63
CA ARG A 197 -2.51 -6.55 -21.54
C ARG A 197 -3.73 -7.39 -21.16
N ASP A 198 -3.55 -8.68 -20.85
CA ASP A 198 -4.68 -9.51 -20.43
C ASP A 198 -5.22 -9.11 -19.03
N LEU A 199 -4.35 -8.63 -18.13
CA LEU A 199 -4.75 -8.10 -16.84
C LEU A 199 -5.63 -6.87 -17.01
N GLU A 200 -5.21 -5.90 -17.82
CA GLU A 200 -5.95 -4.66 -18.10
C GLU A 200 -7.27 -4.92 -18.79
N LYS A 201 -7.29 -5.79 -19.81
CA LYS A 201 -8.52 -6.19 -20.51
C LYS A 201 -9.56 -6.75 -19.52
N ARG A 202 -9.16 -7.74 -18.71
CA ARG A 202 -10.05 -8.36 -17.72
C ARG A 202 -10.43 -7.40 -16.60
N LEU A 203 -9.56 -6.45 -16.24
CA LEU A 203 -9.86 -5.42 -15.27
C LEU A 203 -11.01 -4.52 -15.75
N SER A 204 -10.97 -4.09 -17.01
CA SER A 204 -12.04 -3.29 -17.64
C SER A 204 -13.36 -4.06 -17.66
N GLU A 205 -13.35 -5.33 -18.07
CA GLU A 205 -14.54 -6.20 -18.02
C GLU A 205 -15.14 -6.31 -16.61
N ILE A 206 -14.30 -6.42 -15.56
CA ILE A 206 -14.76 -6.45 -14.16
C ILE A 206 -15.37 -5.10 -13.76
N LYS A 207 -14.78 -3.99 -14.19
CA LYS A 207 -15.26 -2.64 -13.86
C LYS A 207 -16.63 -2.39 -14.47
N GLU A 208 -16.83 -2.76 -15.73
CA GLU A 208 -18.09 -2.65 -16.46
C GLU A 208 -19.17 -3.58 -15.88
N LYS A 209 -18.89 -4.88 -15.81
CA LYS A 209 -19.86 -5.90 -15.37
C LYS A 209 -20.31 -5.71 -13.92
N TYR A 210 -19.49 -5.06 -13.08
CA TYR A 210 -19.79 -4.85 -11.66
C TYR A 210 -19.78 -3.37 -11.27
N GLN A 211 -20.31 -2.52 -12.14
CA GLN A 211 -20.43 -1.09 -11.88
C GLN A 211 -21.25 -0.79 -10.61
N LYS A 212 -22.33 -1.56 -10.39
CA LYS A 212 -23.19 -1.45 -9.20
C LYS A 212 -22.85 -2.52 -8.14
N PRO A 213 -22.96 -2.20 -6.84
CA PRO A 213 -22.79 -3.19 -5.79
C PRO A 213 -23.88 -4.27 -5.91
N LYS A 214 -23.51 -5.54 -5.72
CA LYS A 214 -24.51 -6.60 -5.57
C LYS A 214 -25.32 -6.31 -4.31
N ILE A 215 -26.61 -6.02 -4.46
CA ILE A 215 -27.55 -5.95 -3.35
C ILE A 215 -27.52 -7.34 -2.70
N LYS A 216 -27.08 -7.39 -1.44
CA LYS A 216 -27.20 -8.62 -0.66
C LYS A 216 -28.66 -8.74 -0.26
N GLU A 217 -29.41 -9.61 -0.94
CA GLU A 217 -30.62 -10.16 -0.32
C GLU A 217 -30.20 -10.71 1.05
N GLN A 218 -30.77 -10.13 2.10
CA GLN A 218 -30.59 -10.64 3.44
C GLN A 218 -31.23 -12.03 3.44
N LYS A 219 -30.42 -13.08 3.21
CA LYS A 219 -30.85 -14.44 3.53
C LYS A 219 -31.19 -14.43 5.01
N ALA A 220 -32.49 -14.40 5.31
CA ALA A 220 -33.04 -14.52 6.64
C ALA A 220 -32.28 -15.65 7.33
N ARG A 221 -31.51 -15.31 8.36
CA ARG A 221 -30.86 -16.31 9.20
C ARG A 221 -31.98 -17.17 9.77
N ARG A 222 -32.16 -18.35 9.17
CA ARG A 222 -33.11 -19.38 9.61
C ARG A 222 -33.10 -19.43 11.13
N SER A 223 -34.26 -19.14 11.69
CA SER A 223 -34.69 -19.23 13.08
C SER A 223 -34.66 -20.67 13.62
N GLN A 224 -33.60 -21.44 13.35
CA GLN A 224 -33.45 -22.82 13.85
C GLN A 224 -32.78 -22.91 15.22
N ARG A 225 -32.47 -21.77 15.87
CA ARG A 225 -31.86 -21.75 17.21
C ARG A 225 -32.87 -21.66 18.37
N ARG A 226 -34.18 -21.69 18.12
CA ARG A 226 -35.23 -21.46 19.15
C ARG A 226 -36.23 -22.60 19.40
N LYS A 227 -36.03 -23.81 18.86
CA LYS A 227 -36.93 -24.96 19.09
C LYS A 227 -36.30 -26.18 19.78
N LYS A 228 -35.10 -26.07 20.37
CA LYS A 228 -34.42 -27.20 21.05
C LYS A 228 -34.31 -27.08 22.58
N SER A 229 -35.03 -26.18 23.24
CA SER A 229 -34.87 -25.96 24.69
C SER A 229 -36.18 -25.94 25.50
N VAL A 230 -37.27 -26.55 25.03
CA VAL A 230 -38.48 -26.74 25.86
C VAL A 230 -39.22 -28.01 25.45
N ARG A 231 -38.80 -29.18 25.97
CA ARG A 231 -39.64 -30.36 26.29
C ARG A 231 -38.73 -31.55 26.61
N GLY A 232 -38.76 -32.01 27.86
CA GLY A 232 -38.07 -33.24 28.25
C GLY A 232 -37.75 -33.44 29.73
N GLY A 233 -38.38 -32.71 30.65
CA GLY A 233 -38.38 -33.10 32.06
C GLY A 233 -39.48 -34.13 32.30
N ARG A 234 -39.16 -35.43 32.25
CA ARG A 234 -39.97 -36.48 32.86
C ARG A 234 -39.11 -37.29 33.82
N LYS A 235 -39.41 -37.08 35.11
CA LYS A 235 -38.92 -37.86 36.25
C LYS A 235 -39.17 -39.35 36.00
N HIS A 236 -38.14 -40.17 36.17
CA HIS A 236 -38.33 -41.58 36.53
C HIS A 236 -38.10 -41.69 38.04
N GLU A 237 -39.19 -41.80 38.78
CA GLU A 237 -39.21 -42.45 40.09
C GLU A 237 -38.67 -43.88 39.93
N ARG A 238 -37.70 -44.24 40.76
CA ARG A 238 -37.47 -45.64 41.14
C ARG A 238 -37.95 -45.76 42.59
N LYS A 239 -39.06 -46.46 42.79
CA LYS A 239 -39.41 -47.03 44.10
C LYS A 239 -38.89 -48.47 44.14
N SER A 240 -38.35 -48.83 45.29
CA SER A 240 -38.12 -50.19 45.75
C SER A 240 -39.42 -50.99 45.84
#